data_AF-A0A6H1ZUG5-F1
#
_entry.id   AF-A0A6H1ZUG5-F1
#
_cell.length_a   1.000
_cell.length_b   1.000
_cell.length_c   1.000
_cell.angle_alpha   90.00
_cell.angle_beta   90.00
_cell.angle_gamma   90.00
#
_symmetry.space_group_name_H-M   'P 1'
#
loop_
_entity.id
_entity.type
_entity.pdbx_description
1 polymer ?
#
loop_
_entity_poly.entity_id
_entity_poly.type
_entity_poly.pdbx_seq_one_letter_code
_entity_poly.pdbx_strand_id
1 'polypeptide(L)' 'MDDLERIRNRMASQEKAYEKRKAKLREHYQYARDKGCPPIEARALSFETKEVIDNLVSWRRGHG' A
#
# COMPACT_ATOMS: atom_id res chain seq x y z
N MET A 1 -6.01 -35.04 -9.67
CA MET A 1 -5.32 -33.74 -9.55
C MET A 1 -3.88 -34.05 -9.19
N ASP A 2 -2.98 -33.85 -10.14
CA ASP A 2 -1.55 -34.04 -9.95
C ASP A 2 -0.99 -32.98 -9.00
N ASP A 3 -0.09 -33.37 -8.10
CA ASP A 3 0.51 -32.46 -7.12
C ASP A 3 1.15 -31.22 -7.76
N LEU A 4 1.64 -31.36 -9.00
CA LEU A 4 2.19 -30.28 -9.82
C LEU A 4 1.15 -29.19 -10.14
N GLU A 5 -0.09 -29.59 -10.45
CA GLU A 5 -1.18 -28.66 -10.75
C GLU A 5 -1.58 -27.87 -9.48
N ARG A 6 -1.62 -28.54 -8.33
CA ARG A 6 -1.88 -27.90 -7.03
C ARG A 6 -0.80 -26.88 -6.67
N ILE A 7 0.47 -27.22 -6.88
CA ILE A 7 1.60 -26.31 -6.63
C ILE A 7 1.53 -25.10 -7.57
N ARG A 8 1.28 -25.31 -8.87
CA ARG A 8 1.14 -24.23 -9.84
C ARG A 8 0.01 -23.27 -9.48
N ASN A 9 -1.15 -23.79 -9.10
CA ASN A 9 -2.29 -22.98 -8.68
C ASN A 9 -1.98 -22.18 -7.41
N ARG A 10 -1.26 -22.78 -6.45
CA ARG A 10 -0.82 -22.09 -5.22
C ARG A 10 0.17 -20.95 -5.52
N MET A 11 1.12 -21.15 -6.43
CA MET A 11 2.06 -20.10 -6.83
C MET A 11 1.36 -18.94 -7.53
N ALA A 12 0.46 -19.23 -8.49
CA ALA A 12 -0.32 -18.21 -9.17
C ALA A 12 -1.21 -17.40 -8.21
N SER A 13 -1.79 -18.04 -7.20
CA SER A 13 -2.56 -17.35 -6.17
C SER A 13 -1.70 -16.43 -5.30
N GLN A 14 -0.48 -16.85 -4.95
CA GLN A 14 0.44 -16.04 -4.17
C GLN A 14 0.96 -14.84 -4.98
N GLU A 15 1.28 -15.03 -6.25
CA GLU A 15 1.68 -13.96 -7.17
C GLU A 15 0.59 -12.89 -7.30
N LYS A 16 -0.66 -13.31 -7.51
CA LYS A 16 -1.81 -12.38 -7.54
C LYS A 16 -1.99 -11.62 -6.22
N ALA A 17 -1.83 -12.29 -5.08
CA ALA A 17 -1.93 -11.64 -3.78
C ALA A 17 -0.80 -10.63 -3.57
N TYR A 18 0.42 -10.95 -4.01
CA TYR A 18 1.57 -10.06 -3.96
C TYR A 18 1.35 -8.81 -4.82
N GLU A 19 0.94 -8.97 -6.09
CA GLU A 19 0.67 -7.84 -6.98
C GLU A 19 -0.46 -6.96 -6.47
N LYS A 20 -1.52 -7.54 -5.88
CA LYS A 20 -2.60 -6.78 -5.25
C LYS A 20 -2.08 -5.93 -4.07
N ARG A 21 -1.23 -6.51 -3.21
CA ARG A 21 -0.62 -5.77 -2.09
C ARG A 21 0.27 -4.64 -2.61
N LYS A 22 1.10 -4.91 -3.61
CA LYS A 22 1.98 -3.93 -4.25
C LYS A 22 1.19 -2.77 -4.86
N ALA A 23 0.08 -3.05 -5.54
CA ALA A 23 -0.80 -2.01 -6.09
C ALA A 23 -1.38 -1.12 -4.97
N LYS A 24 -1.84 -1.72 -3.87
CA LYS A 24 -2.35 -0.99 -2.71
C LYS A 24 -1.28 -0.09 -2.07
N LEU A 25 -0.06 -0.59 -1.91
CA LEU A 25 1.06 0.22 -1.39
C LEU A 25 1.36 1.43 -2.29
N ARG A 26 1.36 1.24 -3.61
CA ARG A 26 1.54 2.36 -4.57
C ARG A 26 0.41 3.37 -4.48
N GLU A 27 -0.83 2.91 -4.35
CA GLU A 27 -2.00 3.78 -4.21
C GLU A 27 -1.87 4.67 -2.97
N HIS A 28 -1.50 4.09 -1.82
CA HIS A 28 -1.33 4.82 -0.59
C HIS A 28 -0.14 5.79 -0.63
N TYR A 29 0.98 5.38 -1.24
CA TYR A 29 2.14 6.26 -1.48
C TYR A 29 1.74 7.49 -2.30
N GLN A 30 1.04 7.27 -3.41
CA GLN A 30 0.58 8.36 -4.27
C GLN A 30 -0.39 9.27 -3.53
N TYR A 31 -1.35 8.69 -2.80
CA TYR A 31 -2.30 9.46 -1.98
C TYR A 31 -1.60 10.35 -0.95
N ALA A 32 -0.61 9.83 -0.23
CA ALA A 32 0.17 10.63 0.72
C ALA A 32 0.94 11.76 0.02
N ARG A 33 1.54 11.51 -1.16
CA ARG A 33 2.20 12.56 -1.94
C ARG A 33 1.22 13.64 -2.40
N ASP A 34 0.05 13.26 -2.90
CA ASP A 34 -0.97 14.20 -3.38
C ASP A 34 -1.50 15.09 -2.25
N LYS A 35 -1.51 14.57 -1.01
CA LYS A 35 -1.86 15.33 0.19
C LYS A 35 -0.76 16.30 0.67
N GLY A 36 0.43 16.22 0.08
CA GLY A 36 1.57 17.09 0.37
C GLY A 36 2.63 16.49 1.30
N CYS A 37 2.60 15.17 1.56
CA CYS A 37 3.67 14.53 2.35
C CYS A 37 5.00 14.52 1.57
N PRO A 38 6.14 14.79 2.24
CA PRO A 38 7.44 14.65 1.61
C PRO A 38 7.74 13.19 1.26
N PRO A 39 8.63 12.91 0.28
CA PRO A 39 8.84 11.55 -0.24
C PRO A 39 9.23 10.50 0.81
N ILE A 40 9.97 10.89 1.84
CA ILE A 40 10.40 10.00 2.94
C ILE A 40 9.19 9.58 3.78
N GLU A 41 8.32 10.51 4.14
CA GLU A 41 7.10 10.24 4.90
C GLU A 41 6.09 9.47 4.06
N ALA A 42 5.86 9.88 2.81
CA ALA A 42 4.96 9.16 1.90
C ALA A 42 5.38 7.69 1.74
N ARG A 43 6.69 7.41 1.73
CA ARG A 43 7.22 6.04 1.69
C ARG A 43 6.86 5.26 2.95
N ALA A 44 7.01 5.86 4.13
CA ALA A 44 6.59 5.23 5.38
C ALA A 44 5.06 4.99 5.39
N LEU A 45 4.28 5.97 4.94
CA LEU A 45 2.82 5.94 4.92
C LEU A 45 2.21 5.02 3.86
N SER A 46 3.00 4.56 2.89
CA SER A 46 2.53 3.63 1.86
C SER A 46 1.97 2.31 2.45
N PHE A 47 2.39 1.94 3.65
CA PHE A 47 1.91 0.75 4.37
C PHE A 47 0.66 0.99 5.23
N GLU A 48 0.31 2.25 5.50
CA GLU A 48 -0.79 2.66 6.38
C GLU A 48 -2.12 2.82 5.62
N THR A 49 -3.25 2.98 6.31
CA THR A 49 -4.54 3.25 5.64
C THR A 49 -4.66 4.71 5.20
N LYS A 50 -5.53 4.99 4.22
CA LYS A 50 -5.84 6.37 3.81
C LYS A 50 -6.34 7.24 4.96
N GLU A 51 -7.09 6.68 5.90
CA GLU A 51 -7.56 7.38 7.11
C GLU A 51 -6.40 7.82 8.01
N VAL A 52 -5.41 6.95 8.24
CA VAL A 52 -4.20 7.29 8.99
C VAL A 52 -3.44 8.43 8.29
N ILE A 53 -3.32 8.36 6.96
CA ILE A 53 -2.70 9.42 6.15
C ILE A 53 -3.45 10.74 6.32
N ASP A 54 -4.78 10.72 6.24
CA ASP A 54 -5.63 11.91 6.39
C ASP A 54 -5.53 12.54 7.79
N ASN A 55 -5.52 11.71 8.83
CA ASN A 55 -5.34 12.17 10.20
C ASN A 55 -3.98 12.85 10.39
N LEU A 56 -2.90 12.24 9.88
CA LEU A 56 -1.55 12.81 9.97
C LEU A 56 -1.41 14.14 9.22
N VAL A 57 -1.96 14.21 8.00
CA VAL A 57 -1.93 15.43 7.20
C VAL A 57 -2.75 16.54 7.87
N SER A 58 -3.93 16.21 8.41
CA SER A 58 -4.80 17.17 9.10
C SER A 58 -4.14 17.70 10.37
N TRP A 59 -3.52 16.82 11.17
CA TRP A 59 -2.77 17.20 12.36
C TRP A 59 -1.65 18.20 12.03
N ARG A 60 -0.88 17.96 10.96
CA ARG A 60 0.17 18.88 10.51
C ARG A 60 -0.38 20.26 10.14
N ARG A 61 -1.56 20.33 9.51
CA ARG A 61 -2.18 21.60 9.12
C ARG A 61 -2.79 22.38 10.30
N GLY A 62 -3.19 21.67 11.35
CA GLY A 62 -3.72 22.29 12.58
C GLY A 62 -2.66 22.70 13.60
N HIS A 63 -1.43 22.19 13.48
CA HIS A 63 -0.30 22.48 14.36
C HIS A 63 0.86 23.22 13.66
N GLY A 64 0.61 23.81 12.50
CA GLY A 64 1.57 24.61 11.72
C GLY A 64 1.31 26.10 11.81
#